data_AF-A0A841DP71-F1
#
_entry.id   AF-A0A841DP71-F1
#
_cell.length_a   1.000
_cell.length_b   1.000
_cell.length_c   1.000
_cell.angle_alpha   90.00
_cell.angle_beta   90.00
_cell.angle_gamma   90.00
#
_symmetry.space_group_name_H-M   'P 1'
#
loop_
_entity.id
_entity.type
_entity.pdbx_description
1 polymer ?
#
loop_
_entity_poly.entity_id
_entity_poly.type
_entity_poly.pdbx_seq_one_letter_code
_entity_poly.pdbx_strand_id
1 'polypeptide(L)'
;MTNPAWSPVLPAPRDPWFRLHPRTALAVAIALSAGVLSLTVFTGKPGDDYFFLYVFPVALIAITFGSRAGTVAGLSAVALVIGWVALRDVSLSAGGWGARVVPLVMLGLLLGRASDRQRQAEAERRQLEAGALLHQEAIEINDSLVQGMAAARWSLEAGQLEAGLKILDATLGEAQELVSDLIRRAGMSRHSGP
;
A
#
# COMPACT_ATOMS: atom_id res chain seq x y z
N MET A 1 -7.56 28.69 29.22
CA MET A 1 -8.50 27.65 28.76
C MET A 1 -8.29 27.48 27.25
N THR A 2 -7.38 26.60 26.85
CA THR A 2 -7.08 26.27 25.45
C THR A 2 -7.68 24.89 25.16
N ASN A 3 -8.55 24.84 24.17
CA ASN A 3 -9.29 23.65 23.76
C ASN A 3 -8.33 22.68 23.05
N PRO A 4 -8.10 21.43 23.51
CA PRO A 4 -7.28 20.49 22.78
C PRO A 4 -8.02 20.13 21.49
N ALA A 5 -7.48 20.60 20.36
CA ALA A 5 -8.01 20.28 19.04
C ALA A 5 -7.96 18.76 18.84
N TRP A 6 -9.14 18.14 18.83
CA TRP A 6 -9.33 16.75 18.47
C TRP A 6 -8.81 16.58 17.05
N SER A 7 -7.61 16.01 16.90
CA SER A 7 -7.14 15.55 15.59
C SER A 7 -8.02 14.36 15.23
N PRO A 8 -8.86 14.42 14.18
CA PRO A 8 -9.63 13.25 13.78
C PRO A 8 -8.63 12.17 13.41
N VAL A 9 -8.64 11.06 14.15
CA VAL A 9 -7.93 9.83 13.76
C VAL A 9 -8.61 9.41 12.46
N LEU A 10 -8.04 9.81 11.32
CA LEU A 10 -8.49 9.37 10.02
C LEU A 10 -8.35 7.83 10.04
N PRO A 11 -9.43 7.08 9.80
CA PRO A 11 -9.35 5.62 9.81
C PRO A 11 -8.25 5.20 8.84
N ALA A 12 -7.37 4.31 9.30
CA ALA A 12 -6.29 3.77 8.47
C ALA A 12 -6.89 3.31 7.13
N PRO A 13 -6.28 3.66 5.98
CA PRO A 13 -6.79 3.27 4.67
C PRO A 13 -6.98 1.76 4.65
N ARG A 14 -8.23 1.30 4.60
CA ARG A 14 -8.52 -0.14 4.50
C ARG A 14 -8.03 -0.60 3.14
N ASP A 15 -7.11 -1.54 3.13
CA ASP A 15 -6.72 -2.21 1.90
C ASP A 15 -7.98 -2.76 1.22
N PRO A 16 -8.15 -2.53 -0.09
CA PRO A 16 -9.34 -2.97 -0.79
C PRO A 16 -9.50 -4.50 -0.73
N TRP A 17 -10.74 -4.98 -0.68
CA TRP A 17 -11.08 -6.40 -0.45
C TRP A 17 -10.37 -7.38 -1.39
N PHE A 18 -10.16 -6.98 -2.65
CA PHE A 18 -9.52 -7.79 -3.67
C PHE A 18 -8.01 -7.98 -3.43
N ARG A 19 -7.37 -7.08 -2.65
CA ARG A 19 -5.98 -7.25 -2.20
C ARG A 19 -5.87 -8.21 -1.02
N LEU A 20 -6.84 -8.17 -0.12
CA LEU A 20 -6.91 -9.09 1.03
C LEU A 20 -7.23 -10.53 0.59
N HIS A 21 -8.00 -10.69 -0.48
CA HIS A 21 -8.45 -11.99 -0.97
C HIS A 21 -8.10 -12.18 -2.47
N PRO A 22 -6.83 -12.44 -2.80
CA PRO A 22 -6.38 -12.54 -4.19
C PRO A 22 -7.08 -13.69 -4.95
N ARG A 23 -7.40 -14.80 -4.28
CA ARG A 23 -8.10 -15.93 -4.90
C ARG A 23 -9.53 -15.58 -5.30
N THR A 24 -10.26 -14.83 -4.47
CA THR A 24 -11.62 -14.41 -4.81
C THR A 24 -11.60 -13.34 -5.90
N ALA A 25 -10.61 -12.43 -5.89
CA ALA A 25 -10.43 -11.46 -6.97
C ALA A 25 -10.20 -12.14 -8.32
N LEU A 26 -9.37 -13.19 -8.34
CA LEU A 26 -9.15 -14.00 -9.55
C LEU A 26 -10.42 -14.72 -9.99
N ALA A 27 -11.16 -15.36 -9.07
CA ALA A 27 -12.41 -16.03 -9.39
C ALA A 27 -13.45 -15.07 -9.98
N VAL A 28 -13.58 -13.87 -9.40
CA VAL A 28 -14.46 -12.81 -9.93
C VAL A 28 -14.01 -12.35 -11.31
N ALA A 29 -12.70 -12.15 -11.53
CA ALA A 29 -12.18 -11.77 -12.85
C ALA A 29 -12.43 -12.83 -13.93
N ILE A 30 -12.30 -14.12 -13.58
CA ILE A 30 -12.62 -15.23 -14.47
C ILE A 30 -14.12 -15.25 -14.78
N ALA A 31 -14.97 -15.11 -13.77
CA ALA A 31 -16.42 -15.07 -13.94
C ALA A 31 -16.87 -13.89 -14.83
N LEU A 32 -16.29 -12.71 -14.63
CA LEU A 32 -16.53 -11.54 -15.48
C LEU A 32 -16.10 -11.79 -16.92
N SER A 33 -14.88 -12.29 -17.14
CA SER A 33 -14.39 -12.62 -18.49
C SER A 33 -15.30 -13.64 -19.20
N ALA A 34 -15.71 -14.69 -18.49
CA ALA A 34 -16.62 -15.71 -19.02
C ALA A 34 -18.02 -15.14 -19.32
N GLY A 35 -18.52 -14.24 -18.47
CA GLY A 35 -19.78 -13.54 -18.69
C GLY A 35 -19.75 -12.64 -19.93
N VAL A 36 -18.67 -11.87 -20.11
CA VAL A 36 -18.48 -11.03 -21.30
C VAL A 36 -18.38 -11.90 -22.55
N LEU A 37 -17.61 -12.99 -22.52
CA LEU A 37 -17.52 -13.93 -23.64
C LEU A 37 -18.90 -14.51 -23.99
N SER A 38 -19.63 -14.99 -22.98
CA SER A 38 -20.98 -15.56 -23.17
C SER A 38 -21.90 -14.53 -23.81
N LEU A 39 -21.92 -13.30 -23.30
CA LEU A 39 -22.71 -12.20 -23.88
C LEU A 39 -22.31 -11.98 -25.35
N THR A 40 -21.03 -11.86 -25.65
CA THR A 40 -20.57 -11.64 -27.04
C THR A 40 -20.94 -12.78 -27.99
N VAL A 41 -21.00 -14.03 -27.52
CA VAL A 41 -21.37 -15.20 -28.34
C VAL A 41 -22.88 -15.26 -28.57
N PHE A 42 -23.70 -15.05 -27.53
CA PHE A 42 -25.14 -15.23 -27.60
C PHE A 42 -25.89 -13.99 -28.12
N THR A 43 -25.43 -12.78 -27.80
CA THR A 43 -26.14 -11.53 -28.15
C THR A 43 -25.39 -10.65 -29.14
N GLY A 44 -24.10 -10.90 -29.36
CA GLY A 44 -23.23 -10.04 -30.17
C GLY A 44 -23.69 -9.96 -31.63
N LYS A 45 -24.37 -8.86 -31.98
CA LYS A 45 -24.51 -8.40 -33.36
C LYS A 45 -23.18 -7.75 -33.79
N PRO A 46 -22.75 -7.87 -35.06
CA PRO A 46 -21.59 -7.14 -35.57
C PRO A 46 -21.82 -5.64 -35.37
N GLY A 47 -21.05 -5.00 -34.50
CA GLY A 47 -21.14 -3.56 -34.21
C GLY A 47 -21.49 -3.19 -32.77
N ASP A 48 -21.88 -4.13 -31.91
CA ASP A 48 -22.05 -3.84 -30.49
C ASP A 48 -20.71 -3.86 -29.74
N ASP A 49 -20.47 -2.81 -28.97
CA ASP A 49 -19.22 -2.52 -28.27
C ASP A 49 -19.12 -3.21 -26.89
N TYR A 50 -19.63 -4.44 -26.76
CA TYR A 50 -19.51 -5.25 -25.54
C TYR A 50 -18.05 -5.53 -25.15
N PHE A 51 -17.12 -5.38 -26.09
CA PHE A 51 -15.70 -5.56 -25.88
C PHE A 51 -15.14 -4.66 -24.76
N PHE A 52 -15.68 -3.45 -24.57
CA PHE A 52 -15.24 -2.57 -23.48
C PHE A 52 -15.44 -3.20 -22.10
N LEU A 53 -16.31 -4.19 -21.95
CA LEU A 53 -16.50 -4.89 -20.68
C LEU A 53 -15.27 -5.73 -20.27
N TYR A 54 -14.37 -6.08 -21.20
CA TYR A 54 -13.10 -6.73 -20.85
C TYR A 54 -12.15 -5.83 -20.05
N VAL A 55 -12.40 -4.51 -20.03
CA VAL A 55 -11.66 -3.56 -19.18
C VAL A 55 -11.79 -3.95 -17.71
N PHE A 56 -12.96 -4.40 -17.25
CA PHE A 56 -13.20 -4.72 -15.84
C PHE A 56 -12.35 -5.88 -15.30
N PRO A 57 -12.37 -7.09 -15.90
CA PRO A 57 -11.54 -8.19 -15.41
C PRO A 57 -10.05 -7.92 -15.57
N VAL A 58 -9.63 -7.25 -16.64
CA VAL A 58 -8.23 -6.87 -16.85
C VAL A 58 -7.77 -5.88 -15.79
N ALA A 59 -8.58 -4.85 -15.50
CA ALA A 59 -8.28 -3.86 -14.47
C ALA A 59 -8.23 -4.50 -13.07
N LEU A 60 -9.17 -5.39 -12.75
CA LEU A 60 -9.20 -6.09 -11.48
C LEU A 60 -7.91 -6.91 -11.26
N ILE A 61 -7.46 -7.67 -12.27
CA ILE A 61 -6.23 -8.44 -12.18
C ILE A 61 -5.00 -7.52 -12.10
N ALA A 62 -4.92 -6.48 -12.93
CA ALA A 62 -3.80 -5.54 -12.94
C ALA A 62 -3.64 -4.81 -11.59
N ILE A 63 -4.74 -4.33 -11.01
CA ILE A 63 -4.70 -3.64 -9.71
C ILE A 63 -4.37 -4.62 -8.58
N THR A 64 -4.86 -5.86 -8.64
CA THR A 64 -4.65 -6.86 -7.58
C THR A 64 -3.22 -7.42 -7.60
N PHE A 65 -2.73 -7.82 -8.76
CA PHE A 65 -1.52 -8.62 -8.89
C PHE A 65 -0.35 -7.90 -9.57
N GLY A 66 -0.56 -6.70 -10.11
CA GLY A 66 0.50 -5.83 -10.62
C GLY A 66 0.75 -5.98 -12.12
N SER A 67 1.90 -5.50 -12.58
CA SER A 67 2.26 -5.39 -14.00
C SER A 67 2.33 -6.74 -14.74
N ARG A 68 2.94 -7.77 -14.13
CA ARG A 68 3.08 -9.10 -14.76
C ARG A 68 1.73 -9.74 -15.03
N ALA A 69 0.88 -9.81 -14.00
CA ALA A 69 -0.45 -10.39 -14.09
C ALA A 69 -1.40 -9.53 -14.93
N GLY A 70 -1.32 -8.19 -14.84
CA GLY A 70 -2.09 -7.28 -15.68
C GLY A 70 -1.79 -7.45 -17.17
N THR A 71 -0.51 -7.67 -17.54
CA THR A 71 -0.11 -7.95 -18.92
C THR A 71 -0.66 -9.30 -19.41
N VAL A 72 -0.56 -10.35 -18.57
CA VAL A 72 -1.14 -11.67 -18.89
C VAL A 72 -2.65 -11.58 -19.05
N ALA A 73 -3.35 -10.81 -18.20
CA ALA A 73 -4.79 -10.60 -18.31
C ALA A 73 -5.18 -9.83 -19.59
N GLY A 74 -4.41 -8.81 -19.97
CA GLY A 74 -4.63 -8.10 -21.23
C GLY A 74 -4.47 -9.03 -22.44
N LEU A 75 -3.43 -9.88 -22.44
CA LEU A 75 -3.21 -10.87 -23.50
C LEU A 75 -4.28 -11.96 -23.53
N SER A 76 -4.74 -12.44 -22.38
CA SER A 76 -5.81 -13.44 -22.32
C SER A 76 -7.13 -12.87 -22.83
N ALA A 77 -7.44 -11.60 -22.53
CA ALA A 77 -8.61 -10.93 -23.10
C ALA A 77 -8.51 -10.81 -24.63
N VAL A 78 -7.33 -10.51 -25.18
CA VAL A 78 -7.09 -10.53 -26.63
C VAL A 78 -7.31 -11.94 -27.22
N ALA A 79 -6.82 -12.98 -26.55
CA ALA A 79 -7.03 -14.36 -26.99
C ALA A 79 -8.52 -14.75 -27.01
N LEU A 80 -9.29 -14.34 -26.01
CA LEU A 80 -10.75 -14.55 -25.98
C LEU A 80 -11.45 -13.87 -27.16
N VAL A 81 -10.97 -12.69 -27.54
CA VAL A 81 -11.52 -11.94 -28.66
C VAL A 81 -11.19 -12.61 -29.99
N ILE A 82 -9.96 -13.07 -30.17
CA ILE A 82 -9.57 -13.89 -31.33
C ILE A 82 -10.48 -15.14 -31.42
N GLY A 83 -10.73 -15.81 -30.29
CA GLY A 83 -11.64 -16.95 -30.23
C GLY A 83 -13.06 -16.61 -30.67
N TRP A 84 -13.60 -15.48 -30.23
CA TRP A 84 -14.91 -15.00 -30.67
C TRP A 84 -14.97 -14.69 -32.17
N VAL A 85 -13.96 -13.98 -32.69
CA VAL A 85 -13.85 -13.65 -34.12
C VAL A 85 -13.85 -14.91 -34.98
N ALA A 86 -13.06 -15.91 -34.59
CA ALA A 86 -12.99 -17.20 -35.28
C ALA A 86 -14.30 -17.98 -35.19
N LEU A 87 -14.99 -17.94 -34.03
CA LEU A 87 -16.25 -18.67 -33.83
C LEU A 87 -17.43 -18.07 -34.61
N ARG A 88 -17.44 -16.75 -34.81
CA ARG A 88 -18.53 -16.01 -35.48
C ARG A 88 -18.21 -15.66 -36.94
N ASP A 89 -17.06 -16.09 -37.43
CA ASP A 89 -16.54 -15.84 -38.78
C ASP A 89 -16.61 -14.34 -39.18
N VAL A 90 -16.22 -13.48 -38.24
CA VAL A 90 -16.29 -12.01 -38.41
C VAL A 90 -15.01 -11.51 -39.06
N SER A 91 -15.12 -10.77 -40.15
CA SER A 91 -13.97 -10.10 -40.77
C SER A 91 -13.72 -8.74 -40.13
N LEU A 92 -12.60 -8.61 -39.39
CA LEU A 92 -12.14 -7.35 -38.81
C LEU A 92 -11.06 -6.73 -39.70
N SER A 93 -11.21 -5.44 -40.00
CA SER A 93 -10.13 -4.66 -40.62
C SER A 93 -8.94 -4.49 -39.67
N ALA A 94 -7.76 -4.17 -40.19
CA ALA A 94 -6.58 -3.88 -39.37
C ALA A 94 -6.84 -2.78 -38.33
N GLY A 95 -7.62 -1.75 -38.68
CA GLY A 95 -8.06 -0.72 -37.74
C GLY A 95 -9.00 -1.25 -36.65
N GLY A 96 -9.89 -2.18 -37.00
CA GLY A 96 -10.79 -2.85 -36.05
C GLY A 96 -10.06 -3.71 -35.03
N TRP A 97 -8.94 -4.33 -35.44
CA TRP A 97 -8.01 -5.03 -34.53
C TRP A 97 -7.27 -4.06 -33.61
N GLY A 98 -6.68 -3.01 -34.19
CA GLY A 98 -5.93 -2.00 -33.44
C GLY A 98 -6.77 -1.34 -32.35
N ALA A 99 -8.00 -0.94 -32.67
CA ALA A 99 -8.93 -0.29 -31.73
C ALA A 99 -9.33 -1.17 -30.53
N ARG A 100 -9.14 -2.49 -30.63
CA ARG A 100 -9.50 -3.47 -29.59
C ARG A 100 -8.29 -3.93 -28.81
N VAL A 101 -7.26 -4.39 -29.50
CA VAL A 101 -6.06 -5.00 -28.89
C VAL A 101 -5.24 -3.96 -28.15
N VAL A 102 -5.00 -2.79 -28.77
CA VAL A 102 -4.09 -1.78 -28.20
C VAL A 102 -4.59 -1.28 -26.84
N PRO A 103 -5.87 -0.87 -26.67
CA PRO A 103 -6.35 -0.40 -25.38
C PRO A 103 -6.30 -1.46 -24.28
N LEU A 104 -6.65 -2.72 -24.56
CA LEU A 104 -6.61 -3.79 -23.55
C LEU A 104 -5.20 -4.09 -23.06
N VAL A 105 -4.25 -4.22 -23.99
CA VAL A 105 -2.85 -4.50 -23.65
C VAL A 105 -2.25 -3.30 -22.92
N MET A 106 -2.50 -2.08 -23.42
CA MET A 106 -2.04 -0.87 -22.74
C MET A 106 -2.65 -0.72 -21.35
N LEU A 107 -3.94 -1.00 -21.18
CA LEU A 107 -4.62 -0.94 -19.89
C LEU A 107 -3.97 -1.90 -18.90
N GLY A 108 -3.84 -3.18 -19.25
CA GLY A 108 -3.24 -4.19 -18.37
C GLY A 108 -1.81 -3.83 -17.96
N LEU A 109 -1.03 -3.29 -18.91
CA LEU A 109 0.36 -2.89 -18.69
C LEU A 109 0.47 -1.62 -17.84
N LEU A 110 -0.21 -0.53 -18.22
CA LEU A 110 -0.13 0.77 -17.56
C LEU A 110 -0.74 0.72 -16.16
N LEU A 111 -1.93 0.13 -16.03
CA LEU A 111 -2.60 0.02 -14.74
C LEU A 111 -1.84 -0.90 -13.80
N GLY A 112 -1.25 -1.98 -14.33
CA GLY A 112 -0.40 -2.86 -13.55
C GLY A 112 0.86 -2.14 -13.05
N ARG A 113 1.54 -1.36 -13.91
CA ARG A 113 2.69 -0.54 -13.49
C ARG A 113 2.33 0.56 -12.51
N ALA A 114 1.19 1.22 -12.70
CA ALA A 114 0.69 2.23 -11.78
C ALA A 114 0.41 1.61 -10.41
N SER A 115 -0.21 0.43 -10.37
CA SER A 115 -0.46 -0.32 -9.14
C SER A 115 0.84 -0.73 -8.45
N ASP A 116 1.85 -1.18 -9.19
CA ASP A 116 3.16 -1.54 -8.63
C ASP A 116 3.89 -0.31 -8.07
N ARG A 117 3.88 0.81 -8.79
CA ARG A 117 4.49 2.07 -8.34
C ARG A 117 3.80 2.61 -7.10
N GLN A 118 2.47 2.53 -7.05
CA GLN A 118 1.70 2.93 -5.87
C GLN A 118 2.07 2.06 -4.66
N ARG A 119 2.18 0.73 -4.84
CA ARG A 119 2.60 -0.19 -3.77
C ARG A 119 3.99 0.14 -3.24
N GLN A 120 4.94 0.43 -4.13
CA GLN A 120 6.30 0.81 -3.75
C GLN A 120 6.31 2.13 -2.96
N ALA A 121 5.58 3.15 -3.43
CA ALA A 121 5.47 4.42 -2.75
C ALA A 121 4.79 4.30 -1.37
N GLU A 122 3.76 3.46 -1.24
CA GLU A 122 3.11 3.19 0.05
C GLU A 122 4.05 2.46 1.02
N ALA A 123 4.84 1.50 0.53
CA ALA A 123 5.82 0.78 1.35
C ALA A 123 6.93 1.71 1.83
N GLU A 124 7.48 2.54 0.94
CA GLU A 124 8.50 3.54 1.26
C GLU A 124 7.96 4.56 2.26
N ARG A 125 6.74 5.06 2.05
CA ARG A 125 6.08 5.98 2.98
C ARG A 125 5.91 5.37 4.37
N ARG A 126 5.47 4.11 4.48
CA ARG A 126 5.36 3.41 5.77
C ARG A 126 6.72 3.26 6.46
N GLN A 127 7.79 3.01 5.70
CA GLN A 127 9.15 2.94 6.26
C GLN A 127 9.62 4.31 6.77
N LEU A 128 9.35 5.38 6.03
CA LEU A 128 9.67 6.75 6.44
C LEU A 128 8.88 7.17 7.68
N GLU A 129 7.59 6.87 7.75
CA GLU A 129 6.74 7.14 8.91
C GLU A 129 7.25 6.37 10.15
N ALA A 130 7.62 5.09 10.00
CA ALA A 130 8.22 4.30 11.08
C ALA A 130 9.56 4.89 11.56
N GLY A 131 10.40 5.39 10.65
CA GLY A 131 11.65 6.05 10.99
C GLY A 131 11.47 7.42 11.68
N ALA A 132 10.48 8.20 11.24
CA ALA A 132 10.20 9.52 11.79
C ALA A 132 9.72 9.44 13.24
N LEU A 133 8.88 8.44 13.57
CA LEU A 133 8.43 8.21 14.96
C LEU A 133 9.60 7.93 15.89
N LEU A 134 10.55 7.08 15.48
CA LEU A 134 11.75 6.78 16.25
C LEU A 134 12.64 8.02 16.44
N HIS A 135 12.75 8.87 15.41
CA HIS A 135 13.54 10.09 15.49
C HIS A 135 12.94 11.10 16.46
N GLN A 136 11.61 11.26 16.44
CA GLN A 136 10.91 12.16 17.37
C GLN A 136 11.08 11.70 18.82
N GLU A 137 10.95 10.39 19.10
CA GLU A 137 11.14 9.83 20.44
C GLU A 137 12.58 10.06 20.94
N ALA A 138 13.58 9.91 20.07
CA ALA A 138 14.98 10.20 20.42
C ALA A 138 15.22 11.68 20.78
N ILE A 139 14.52 12.62 20.13
CA ILE A 139 14.62 14.06 20.44
C ILE A 139 14.01 14.35 21.82
N GLU A 140 12.82 13.82 22.11
CA GLU A 140 12.13 14.01 23.39
C GLU A 140 12.94 13.42 24.56
N ILE A 141 13.50 12.23 24.38
CA ILE A 141 14.41 11.62 25.35
C ILE A 141 15.60 12.53 25.59
N ASN A 142 16.29 13.00 24.55
CA ASN A 142 17.45 13.87 24.71
C ASN A 142 17.12 15.15 25.49
N ASP A 143 15.99 15.80 25.18
CA ASP A 143 15.57 17.02 25.88
C ASP A 143 15.31 16.76 27.38
N SER A 144 14.60 15.69 27.73
CA SER A 144 14.36 15.32 29.14
C SER A 144 15.66 15.06 29.92
N LEU A 145 16.62 14.40 29.28
CA LEU A 145 17.93 14.12 29.88
C LEU A 145 18.74 15.40 30.07
N VAL A 146 18.78 16.27 29.06
CA VAL A 146 19.48 17.56 29.15
C VAL A 146 18.90 18.42 30.26
N GLN A 147 17.56 18.46 30.39
CA GLN A 147 16.89 19.21 31.46
C GLN A 147 17.18 18.62 32.84
N GLY A 148 17.06 17.30 33.03
CA GLY A 148 17.36 16.64 34.30
C GLY A 148 18.81 16.81 34.74
N MET A 149 19.76 16.67 33.80
CA MET A 149 21.17 16.90 34.04
C MET A 149 21.49 18.37 34.36
N ALA A 150 20.84 19.32 33.69
CA ALA A 150 20.99 20.74 33.98
C ALA A 150 20.50 21.08 35.41
N ALA A 151 19.35 20.52 35.81
CA ALA A 151 18.82 20.68 37.17
C ALA A 151 19.73 20.06 38.24
N ALA A 152 20.25 18.85 37.98
CA ALA A 152 21.22 18.20 38.86
C ALA A 152 22.48 19.06 39.03
N ARG A 153 23.05 19.53 37.90
CA ARG A 153 24.23 20.39 37.90
C ARG A 153 24.00 21.67 38.70
N TRP A 154 22.87 22.33 38.53
CA TRP A 154 22.55 23.55 39.25
C TRP A 154 22.47 23.34 40.78
N SER A 155 21.84 22.24 41.20
CA SER A 155 21.76 21.88 42.63
C SER A 155 23.14 21.57 43.23
N LEU A 156 24.02 20.88 42.47
CA LEU A 156 25.40 20.63 42.87
C LEU A 156 26.22 21.93 42.97
N GLU A 157 26.09 22.84 42.01
CA GLU A 157 26.76 24.16 42.03
C GLU A 157 26.29 25.03 43.20
N ALA A 158 25.04 24.87 43.65
CA ALA A 158 24.50 25.54 44.83
C ALA A 158 24.93 24.91 46.18
N GLY A 159 25.79 23.89 46.16
CA GLY A 159 26.26 23.18 47.36
C GLY A 159 25.27 22.16 47.93
N GLN A 160 24.16 21.89 47.25
CA GLN A 160 23.14 20.93 47.68
C GLN A 160 23.46 19.51 47.16
N LEU A 161 24.56 18.93 47.66
CA LEU A 161 25.11 17.67 47.14
C LEU A 161 24.10 16.51 47.09
N GLU A 162 23.36 16.27 48.17
CA GLU A 162 22.35 15.19 48.24
C GLU A 162 21.20 15.39 47.25
N ALA A 163 20.72 16.64 47.09
CA ALA A 163 19.65 16.95 46.17
C ALA A 163 20.10 16.80 44.70
N GLY A 164 21.31 17.28 44.37
CA GLY A 164 21.89 17.14 43.04
C GLY A 164 22.14 15.69 42.64
N LEU A 165 22.69 14.87 43.56
CA LEU A 165 22.89 13.43 43.33
C LEU A 165 21.55 12.70 43.12
N LYS A 166 20.53 13.03 43.92
CA LYS A 166 19.19 12.43 43.78
C LYS A 166 18.55 12.74 42.42
N ILE A 167 18.67 13.98 41.92
CA ILE A 167 18.15 14.36 40.60
C ILE A 167 18.90 13.61 39.50
N LEU A 168 20.23 13.50 39.63
CA LEU A 168 21.06 12.78 38.66
C LEU A 168 20.69 11.28 38.60
N ASP A 169 20.57 10.62 39.74
CA ASP A 169 20.21 9.19 39.83
C ASP A 169 18.81 8.94 39.25
N ALA A 170 17.84 9.82 39.54
CA ALA A 170 16.50 9.73 38.97
C ALA A 170 16.53 9.88 37.44
N THR A 171 17.28 10.85 36.92
CA THR A 171 17.43 11.10 35.47
C THR A 171 18.10 9.90 34.78
N LEU A 172 19.13 9.31 35.38
CA LEU A 172 19.81 8.12 34.85
C LEU A 172 18.90 6.88 34.87
N GLY A 173 18.09 6.71 35.91
CA GLY A 173 17.09 5.65 35.99
C GLY A 173 16.04 5.76 34.88
N GLU A 174 15.49 6.96 34.68
CA GLU A 174 14.53 7.26 33.62
C GLU A 174 15.15 7.03 32.23
N ALA A 175 16.40 7.45 32.02
CA ALA A 175 17.15 7.18 30.79
C ALA A 175 17.25 5.68 30.48
N GLN A 176 17.60 4.87 31.48
CA GLN A 176 17.76 3.42 31.33
C GLN A 176 16.43 2.73 31.02
N GLU A 177 15.34 3.16 31.65
CA GLU A 177 14.00 2.63 31.39
C GLU A 177 13.55 2.94 29.95
N LEU A 178 13.70 4.19 29.51
CA LEU A 178 13.36 4.64 28.16
C LEU A 178 14.17 3.91 27.08
N VAL A 179 15.49 3.78 27.25
CA VAL A 179 16.35 3.04 26.31
C VAL A 179 16.01 1.55 26.28
N SER A 180 15.72 0.95 27.44
CA SER A 180 15.31 -0.45 27.51
C SER A 180 14.00 -0.70 26.78
N ASP A 181 13.04 0.22 26.89
CA ASP A 181 11.78 0.11 26.16
C ASP A 181 11.96 0.30 24.65
N LEU A 182 12.80 1.25 24.23
CA LEU A 182 13.11 1.48 22.82
C LEU A 182 13.81 0.27 22.17
N ILE A 183 14.78 -0.36 22.86
CA ILE A 183 15.42 -1.60 22.41
C ILE A 183 14.40 -2.74 22.31
N ARG A 184 13.47 -2.85 23.27
CA ARG A 184 12.42 -3.87 23.27
C ARG A 184 11.48 -3.70 22.08
N ARG A 185 11.02 -2.47 21.80
CA ARG A 185 10.16 -2.14 20.65
C ARG A 185 10.88 -2.38 19.32
N ALA A 186 12.14 -1.95 19.19
CA ALA A 186 12.95 -2.18 17.99
C ALA A 186 13.27 -3.67 17.77
N GLY A 187 13.45 -4.45 18.84
CA GLY A 187 13.61 -5.90 18.81
C GLY A 187 12.34 -6.63 18.39
N MET A 188 11.17 -6.18 18.85
CA MET A 188 9.86 -6.70 18.42
C MET A 188 9.58 -6.45 16.93
N SER A 189 9.86 -5.23 16.43
CA SER A 189 9.73 -4.92 14.99
C SER A 189 10.60 -5.80 14.08
N ARG A 190 11.73 -6.31 14.58
CA ARG A 190 12.64 -7.19 13.82
C ARG A 190 12.14 -8.64 13.71
N HIS A 191 11.22 -9.07 14.58
CA HIS A 191 10.67 -10.44 14.60
C HIS A 191 9.30 -10.57 13.91
N SER A 192 8.73 -9.47 13.44
CA SER A 192 7.44 -9.42 12.71
C SER A 192 7.59 -9.29 11.18
N GLY A 193 8.74 -9.68 10.63
CA GLY A 193 8.92 -9.84 9.18
C GLY A 193 8.68 -11.31 8.76
N PRO A 194 7.79 -11.59 7.79
CA PRO A 194 7.64 -12.93 7.20
C PRO A 194 8.85 -13.34 6.34
#